data_AF-A0A381URQ0-F1
#
_entry.id   AF-A0A381URQ0-F1
#
_cell.length_a   1.000
_cell.length_b   1.000
_cell.length_c   1.000
_cell.angle_alpha   90.00
_cell.angle_beta   90.00
_cell.angle_gamma   90.00
#
_symmetry.space_group_name_H-M   'P 1'
#
loop_
_entity.id
_entity.type
_entity.pdbx_description
1 polymer ?
#
loop_
_entity_poly.entity_id
_entity_poly.type
_entity_poly.pdbx_seq_one_letter_code
_entity_poly.pdbx_strand_id
1 'polypeptide(L)'
;EVQVDLDKYQAMLTRIDELEDAAAAAPPPPPPKYQGVKDLAVAVDSWRIFPRIFITTYIYLLYYSAMWFMGLPAPTMEQAGLISVIVGAGAAWFGLYANTGSGKT
;
A
#
# COMPACT_ATOMS: atom_id res chain seq x y z
N GLU A 1 -10.26 -24.22 -39.96
CA GLU A 1 -10.72 -23.15 -39.03
C GLU A 1 -9.58 -22.54 -38.20
N VAL A 2 -8.49 -23.27 -37.90
CA VAL A 2 -7.33 -22.76 -37.13
C VAL A 2 -6.51 -21.66 -37.84
N GLN A 3 -6.57 -21.58 -39.18
CA GLN A 3 -5.76 -20.63 -39.95
C GLN A 3 -6.25 -19.18 -39.83
N VAL A 4 -7.57 -19.00 -39.69
CA VAL A 4 -8.21 -17.69 -39.48
C VAL A 4 -7.80 -17.08 -38.13
N ASP A 5 -7.49 -17.91 -37.13
CA ASP A 5 -6.95 -17.45 -35.86
C ASP A 5 -5.53 -16.91 -36.01
N LEU A 6 -4.62 -17.63 -36.68
CA LEU A 6 -3.23 -17.21 -36.85
C LEU A 6 -3.10 -15.89 -37.62
N ASP A 7 -3.86 -15.74 -38.70
CA ASP A 7 -3.89 -14.50 -39.48
C ASP A 7 -4.42 -13.32 -38.64
N LYS A 8 -5.40 -13.58 -37.77
CA LYS A 8 -5.93 -12.59 -36.82
C LYS A 8 -4.91 -12.25 -35.72
N TYR A 9 -4.13 -13.22 -35.22
CA TYR A 9 -3.02 -12.96 -34.29
C TYR A 9 -1.95 -12.10 -34.93
N GLN A 10 -1.52 -12.40 -36.15
CA GLN A 10 -0.53 -11.59 -36.87
C GLN A 10 -1.06 -10.18 -37.14
N ALA A 11 -2.32 -10.05 -37.55
CA ALA A 11 -2.96 -8.75 -37.74
C ALA A 11 -3.07 -7.95 -36.42
N MET A 12 -3.30 -8.62 -35.28
CA MET A 12 -3.29 -7.97 -33.97
C MET A 12 -1.89 -7.49 -33.58
N LEU A 13 -0.84 -8.25 -33.88
CA LEU A 13 0.55 -7.86 -33.62
C LEU A 13 0.95 -6.64 -34.44
N THR A 14 0.65 -6.62 -35.74
CA THR A 14 0.91 -5.45 -36.60
C THR A 14 0.15 -4.22 -36.10
N ARG A 15 -1.11 -4.40 -35.68
CA ARG A 15 -1.88 -3.29 -35.11
C ARG A 15 -1.31 -2.79 -33.78
N ILE A 16 -0.73 -3.66 -32.95
CA ILE A 16 -0.03 -3.24 -31.73
C ILE A 16 1.21 -2.42 -32.08
N ASP A 17 2.01 -2.88 -33.03
CA ASP A 17 3.21 -2.19 -33.50
C ASP A 17 2.87 -0.81 -34.08
N GLU A 18 1.83 -0.73 -34.93
CA GLU A 18 1.30 0.52 -35.45
C GLU A 18 0.77 1.46 -34.35
N LEU A 19 0.11 0.91 -33.32
CA LEU A 19 -0.38 1.70 -32.19
C LEU A 19 0.75 2.16 -31.26
N GLU A 20 1.81 1.36 -31.11
CA GLU A 20 3.00 1.70 -30.35
C GLU A 20 3.78 2.82 -31.04
N ASP A 21 4.00 2.70 -32.35
CA ASP A 21 4.59 3.76 -33.19
C ASP A 21 3.75 5.04 -33.17
N ALA A 22 2.41 4.92 -33.28
CA ALA A 22 1.52 6.06 -33.21
C ALA A 22 1.52 6.71 -31.81
N ALA A 23 1.63 5.92 -30.74
CA ALA A 23 1.75 6.44 -29.38
C ALA A 23 3.12 7.10 -29.13
N ALA A 24 4.18 6.57 -29.72
CA ALA A 24 5.53 7.14 -29.65
C ALA A 24 5.66 8.45 -30.45
N ALA A 25 4.97 8.56 -31.59
CA ALA A 25 4.94 9.76 -32.42
C ALA A 25 3.97 10.84 -31.89
N ALA A 26 3.03 10.49 -31.01
CA ALA A 26 2.11 11.44 -30.42
C ALA A 26 2.86 12.40 -29.47
N PRO A 27 2.59 13.72 -29.54
CA PRO A 27 3.17 14.66 -28.59
C PRO A 27 2.69 14.32 -27.17
N PRO A 28 3.55 14.51 -26.14
CA PRO A 28 3.18 14.16 -24.78
C PRO A 28 1.92 14.92 -24.36
N PRO A 29 1.00 14.28 -23.62
CA PRO A 29 -0.21 14.92 -23.16
C PRO A 29 0.16 16.17 -22.33
N PRO A 30 -0.64 17.25 -22.41
CA PRO A 30 -0.40 18.43 -21.61
C PRO A 30 -0.41 18.07 -20.12
N PRO A 31 0.42 18.74 -19.29
CA PRO A 31 0.49 18.44 -17.88
C PRO A 31 -0.91 18.59 -17.25
N PRO A 32 -1.35 17.64 -16.39
CA PRO A 32 -2.63 17.72 -15.73
C PRO A 32 -2.72 19.01 -14.91
N LYS A 33 -3.92 19.59 -14.84
CA LYS A 33 -4.22 20.88 -14.18
C LYS A 33 -3.71 21.02 -12.74
N TYR A 34 -3.37 19.92 -12.06
CA TYR A 34 -2.92 19.90 -10.66
C TYR A 34 -1.63 19.08 -10.44
N GLN A 35 -0.69 19.09 -11.40
CA GLN A 35 0.60 18.38 -11.29
C GLN A 35 1.32 18.70 -9.96
N GLY A 36 1.44 19.99 -9.59
CA GLY A 36 2.13 20.39 -8.36
C GLY A 36 1.47 19.89 -7.06
N VAL A 37 0.14 19.68 -7.06
CA VAL A 37 -0.57 19.11 -5.90
C VAL A 37 -0.31 17.60 -5.80
N LYS A 38 -0.20 16.91 -6.95
CA LYS A 38 0.19 15.50 -6.99
C LYS A 38 1.63 15.32 -6.52
N ASP A 39 2.54 16.17 -6.98
CA ASP A 39 3.95 16.12 -6.59
C ASP A 39 4.12 16.44 -5.10
N LEU A 40 3.36 17.40 -4.57
CA LEU A 40 3.28 17.66 -3.14
C LEU A 40 2.74 16.46 -2.36
N ALA A 41 1.67 15.80 -2.84
CA ALA A 41 1.13 14.61 -2.20
C ALA A 41 2.13 13.45 -2.17
N VAL A 42 2.86 13.22 -3.26
CA VAL A 42 3.93 12.22 -3.33
C VAL A 42 5.10 12.59 -2.41
N ALA A 43 5.49 13.86 -2.37
CA ALA A 43 6.56 14.34 -1.49
C ALA A 43 6.17 14.24 0.00
N VAL A 44 4.93 14.54 0.36
CA VAL A 44 4.42 14.40 1.74
C VAL A 44 4.31 12.92 2.12
N ASP A 45 3.81 12.08 1.22
CA ASP A 45 3.75 10.63 1.44
C ASP A 45 5.16 10.01 1.58
N SER A 46 6.17 10.55 0.87
CA SER A 46 7.56 10.12 0.99
C SER A 46 8.15 10.30 2.40
N TRP A 47 7.62 11.24 3.19
CA TRP A 47 8.00 11.40 4.60
C TRP A 47 7.50 10.23 5.45
N ARG A 48 6.53 9.44 4.97
CA ARG A 48 5.90 8.33 5.70
C ARG A 48 5.26 8.80 7.01
N ILE A 49 4.60 9.97 6.97
CA ILE A 49 3.92 10.58 8.13
C ILE A 49 2.80 9.67 8.66
N PHE A 50 1.92 9.21 7.78
CA PHE A 50 0.84 8.29 8.15
C PHE A 50 1.36 6.98 8.78
N PRO A 51 2.32 6.29 8.16
CA PRO A 51 2.95 5.12 8.77
C PRO A 51 3.53 5.40 10.17
N ARG A 52 4.26 6.51 10.36
CA ARG A 52 4.92 6.84 11.63
C ARG A 52 3.92 7.13 12.74
N ILE A 53 2.93 7.98 12.48
CA ILE A 53 1.87 8.32 13.46
C ILE A 53 1.11 7.08 13.89
N PHE A 54 0.83 6.17 12.94
CA PHE A 54 0.14 4.92 13.23
C PHE A 54 0.94 4.04 14.21
N ILE A 55 2.25 3.84 13.96
CA ILE A 55 3.12 3.09 14.88
C ILE A 55 3.22 3.77 16.24
N THR A 56 3.42 5.08 16.28
CA THR A 56 3.54 5.80 17.57
C THR A 56 2.27 5.67 18.40
N THR A 57 1.11 5.78 17.75
CA THR A 57 -0.19 5.55 18.40
C THR A 57 -0.32 4.12 18.90
N TYR A 58 0.05 3.13 18.09
CA TYR A 58 0.03 1.72 18.50
C TYR A 58 0.91 1.45 19.74
N ILE A 59 2.15 1.94 19.74
CA ILE A 59 3.07 1.79 20.88
C ILE A 59 2.49 2.43 22.14
N TYR A 60 1.85 3.60 22.02
CA TYR A 60 1.18 4.27 23.14
C TYR A 60 0.03 3.43 23.72
N LEU A 61 -0.84 2.90 22.85
CA LEU A 61 -1.96 2.03 23.29
C LEU A 61 -1.47 0.73 23.92
N LEU A 62 -0.40 0.14 23.38
CA LEU A 62 0.22 -1.04 23.96
C LEU A 62 0.79 -0.74 25.35
N TYR A 63 1.54 0.34 25.47
CA TYR A 63 2.13 0.76 26.74
C TYR A 63 1.04 0.97 27.79
N TYR A 64 -0.01 1.72 27.44
CA TYR A 64 -1.11 2.00 28.35
C TYR A 64 -1.85 0.73 28.78
N SER A 65 -2.19 -0.15 27.84
CA SER A 65 -2.90 -1.39 28.15
C SER A 65 -2.04 -2.39 28.94
N ALA A 66 -0.74 -2.49 28.65
CA ALA A 66 0.19 -3.34 29.40
C ALA A 66 0.41 -2.84 30.82
N MET A 67 0.60 -1.52 31.01
CA MET A 67 0.75 -0.92 32.33
C MET A 67 -0.52 -1.05 33.18
N TRP A 68 -1.69 -0.89 32.56
CA TRP A 68 -2.98 -1.17 33.21
C TRP A 68 -3.08 -2.63 33.65
N PHE A 69 -2.73 -3.58 32.79
CA PHE A 69 -2.80 -5.02 33.10
C PHE A 69 -1.87 -5.41 34.27
N MET A 70 -0.65 -4.86 34.29
CA MET A 70 0.32 -5.08 35.38
C MET A 70 -0.10 -4.47 36.71
N GLY A 71 -0.97 -3.44 36.70
CA GLY A 71 -1.46 -2.77 37.90
C GLY A 71 -2.64 -3.47 38.60
N LEU A 72 -3.16 -4.55 38.01
CA LEU A 72 -4.31 -5.27 38.57
C LEU A 72 -3.88 -6.19 39.73
N PRO A 73 -4.55 -6.14 40.90
CA PRO A 73 -4.19 -6.95 42.06
C PRO A 73 -4.47 -8.45 41.87
N ALA A 74 -5.39 -8.80 40.96
CA ALA A 74 -5.70 -10.17 40.57
C ALA A 74 -6.06 -10.21 39.08
N PRO A 75 -5.10 -10.45 38.18
CA PRO A 75 -5.37 -10.47 36.74
C PRO A 75 -6.24 -11.68 36.36
N THR A 76 -7.30 -11.44 35.59
CA THR A 76 -8.20 -12.51 35.10
C THR A 76 -7.79 -13.00 33.70
N MET A 77 -8.21 -14.21 33.34
CA MET A 77 -7.99 -14.80 32.01
C MET A 77 -8.56 -13.93 30.88
N GLU A 78 -9.71 -13.31 31.09
CA GLU A 78 -10.37 -12.44 30.11
C GLU A 78 -9.55 -11.17 29.83
N GLN A 79 -8.93 -10.59 30.85
CA GLN A 79 -8.08 -9.41 30.73
C GLN A 79 -6.76 -9.72 30.02
N ALA A 80 -6.18 -10.90 30.26
CA ALA A 80 -5.04 -11.38 29.49
C ALA A 80 -5.41 -11.62 28.01
N GLY A 81 -6.63 -12.09 27.76
CA GLY A 81 -7.19 -12.22 26.41
C GLY A 81 -7.26 -10.89 25.66
N LEU A 82 -7.69 -9.81 26.32
CA LEU A 82 -7.73 -8.47 25.73
C LEU A 82 -6.33 -8.00 25.28
N ILE A 83 -5.31 -8.18 26.12
CA ILE A 83 -3.92 -7.82 25.77
C ILE A 83 -3.42 -8.65 24.59
N SER A 84 -3.73 -9.95 24.56
CA SER A 84 -3.38 -10.84 23.44
C SER A 84 -3.97 -10.39 22.11
N VAL A 85 -5.24 -9.95 22.10
CA VAL A 85 -5.89 -9.41 20.89
C VAL A 85 -5.21 -8.11 20.42
N ILE A 86 -4.84 -7.21 21.34
CA ILE A 86 -4.14 -5.96 21.00
C ILE A 86 -2.76 -6.23 20.40
N VAL A 87 -2.01 -7.18 20.97
CA VAL A 87 -0.69 -7.59 20.45
C VAL A 87 -0.83 -8.32 19.10
N GLY A 88 -1.77 -9.27 19.00
CA GLY A 88 -2.00 -10.07 17.79
C GLY A 88 -2.46 -9.23 16.60
N ALA A 89 -3.37 -8.27 16.83
CA ALA A 89 -3.76 -7.31 15.79
C ALA A 89 -2.54 -6.50 15.31
N GLY A 90 -1.68 -6.04 16.22
CA GLY A 90 -0.48 -5.28 15.89
C GLY A 90 0.51 -6.02 14.98
N ALA A 91 0.67 -7.33 15.15
CA ALA A 91 1.55 -8.13 14.30
C ALA A 91 1.12 -8.13 12.82
N ALA A 92 -0.19 -8.22 12.56
CA ALA A 92 -0.74 -8.14 11.21
C ALA A 92 -0.49 -6.77 10.57
N TRP A 93 -0.66 -5.69 11.33
CA TRP A 93 -0.43 -4.33 10.84
C TRP A 93 1.06 -4.02 10.66
N PHE A 94 1.94 -4.59 11.49
CA PHE A 94 3.38 -4.44 11.33
C PHE A 94 3.87 -5.06 10.02
N GLY A 95 3.30 -6.21 9.63
CA GLY A 95 3.56 -6.82 8.32
C GLY A 95 3.16 -5.91 7.15
N LEU A 96 1.98 -5.29 7.23
CA LEU A 96 1.52 -4.32 6.22
C LEU A 96 2.40 -3.06 6.21
N TYR A 97 2.77 -2.52 7.37
CA TYR A 97 3.65 -1.35 7.48
C TYR A 97 5.04 -1.62 6.87
N ALA A 98 5.66 -2.76 7.20
CA ALA A 98 6.98 -3.12 6.71
C ALA A 98 6.99 -3.37 5.19
N ASN A 99 5.90 -3.88 4.63
CA ASN A 99 5.80 -4.23 3.21
C ASN A 99 5.36 -3.07 2.29
N THR A 100 4.99 -1.90 2.83
CA THR A 100 4.56 -0.72 2.02
C THR A 100 5.64 -0.13 1.11
N GLY A 101 6.89 -0.58 1.19
CA GLY A 101 8.01 -0.09 0.37
C GLY A 101 8.38 -0.94 -0.86
N SER A 102 7.85 -2.16 -1.00
CA SER A 102 8.37 -3.15 -1.97
C SER A 102 7.64 -3.19 -3.32
N GLY A 103 6.69 -2.28 -3.58
CA GLY A 103 5.80 -2.36 -4.75
C GLY A 103 6.19 -1.49 -5.96
N LYS A 104 7.45 -1.05 -6.08
CA LYS A 104 7.87 -0.18 -7.19
C LYS A 104 9.21 -0.64 -7.78
N THR A 105 9.17 -1.77 -8.46
CA THR A 105 10.13 -2.18 -9.50
C THR A 105 9.37 -2.39 -10.79
#